data_AF-A0A7C3XMH5-F1
#
_entry.id   AF-A0A7C3XMH5-F1
#
_cell.length_a   1.000
_cell.length_b   1.000
_cell.length_c   1.000
_cell.angle_alpha   90.00
_cell.angle_beta   90.00
_cell.angle_gamma   90.00
#
_symmetry.space_group_name_H-M   'P 1'
#
loop_
_entity.id
_entity.type
_entity.pdbx_description
1 polymer ?
#
loop_
_entity_poly.entity_id
_entity_poly.type
_entity_poly.pdbx_seq_one_letter_code
_entity_poly.pdbx_strand_id
1 'polypeptide(L)'
;MRKEIFAGLIVSVLFATVGVLWLSTSMETLDEIAERFGVEGHEIWNPIFPDYSVPGHEESAGATLILSLASTILVFCTAYLVGKLLIVKRGKR
;
A
#
# COMPACT_ATOMS: atom_id res chain seq x y z
N MET A 1 -2.95 3.39 -25.01
CA MET A 1 -3.75 3.42 -23.76
C MET A 1 -4.56 4.70 -23.71
N ARG A 2 -5.79 4.65 -23.20
CA ARG A 2 -6.58 5.84 -22.91
C ARG A 2 -5.83 6.73 -21.89
N LYS A 3 -5.82 8.05 -22.10
CA LYS A 3 -5.05 9.01 -21.27
C LYS A 3 -5.43 8.93 -19.79
N GLU A 4 -6.68 8.59 -19.53
CA GLU A 4 -7.30 8.42 -18.23
C GLU A 4 -6.70 7.23 -17.45
N ILE A 5 -6.39 6.13 -18.15
CA ILE A 5 -5.78 4.94 -17.53
C ILE A 5 -4.35 5.27 -17.10
N PHE A 6 -3.61 6.00 -17.93
CA PHE A 6 -2.26 6.43 -17.61
C PHE A 6 -2.23 7.44 -16.46
N ALA A 7 -3.17 8.40 -16.46
CA ALA A 7 -3.33 9.34 -15.35
C ALA A 7 -3.65 8.61 -14.04
N GLY A 8 -4.56 7.62 -14.06
CA GLY A 8 -4.88 6.81 -12.89
C GLY A 8 -3.66 6.06 -12.34
N LEU A 9 -2.84 5.48 -13.21
CA LEU A 9 -1.60 4.79 -12.82
C LEU A 9 -0.60 5.74 -12.15
N ILE A 10 -0.39 6.94 -12.73
CA ILE A 10 0.50 7.94 -12.15
C ILE A 10 0.02 8.36 -10.77
N VAL A 11 -1.28 8.66 -10.63
CA VAL A 11 -1.87 9.07 -9.36
C VAL A 11 -1.73 7.97 -8.30
N SER A 12 -1.96 6.70 -8.66
CA SER A 12 -1.77 5.60 -7.70
C SER A 12 -0.33 5.43 -7.26
N VAL A 13 0.64 5.59 -8.17
CA VAL A 13 2.07 5.50 -7.84
C VAL A 13 2.49 6.66 -6.93
N LEU A 14 2.05 7.89 -7.23
CA LEU A 14 2.32 9.04 -6.38
C LEU A 14 1.72 8.86 -4.99
N PHE A 15 0.46 8.40 -4.92
CA PHE A 15 -0.21 8.16 -3.65
C PHE A 15 0.51 7.10 -2.81
N ALA A 16 0.89 5.97 -3.42
CA ALA A 16 1.66 4.92 -2.77
C ALA A 16 3.01 5.44 -2.23
N THR A 17 3.70 6.27 -3.02
CA THR A 17 5.01 6.84 -2.64
C THR A 17 4.88 7.81 -1.46
N VAL A 18 3.91 8.72 -1.52
CA VAL A 18 3.63 9.66 -0.42
C VAL A 18 3.17 8.92 0.83
N GLY A 19 2.36 7.86 0.66
CA GLY A 19 1.94 6.98 1.74
C GLY A 19 3.12 6.42 2.53
N VAL A 20 4.12 5.88 1.83
CA VAL A 20 5.28 5.28 2.49
C VAL A 20 6.23 6.33 3.06
N LEU A 21 6.50 7.43 2.34
CA LEU A 21 7.49 8.42 2.78
C LEU A 21 7.00 9.39 3.86
N TRP A 22 5.69 9.62 3.94
CA TRP A 22 5.12 10.62 4.84
C TRP A 22 4.13 10.00 5.83
N LEU A 23 3.14 9.26 5.33
CA LEU A 23 2.07 8.76 6.20
C LEU A 23 2.56 7.66 7.14
N SER A 24 3.55 6.84 6.73
CA SER A 24 4.10 5.80 7.60
C SER A 24 4.72 6.39 8.88
N THR A 25 5.52 7.45 8.74
CA THR A 25 6.17 8.13 9.88
C THR A 25 5.16 8.73 10.84
N SER A 26 4.00 9.18 10.33
CA SER A 26 2.97 9.80 11.17
C SER A 26 2.28 8.81 12.11
N MET A 27 2.17 7.53 11.73
CA MET A 27 1.62 6.50 12.63
C MET A 27 2.60 6.19 13.76
N GLU A 28 3.88 6.07 13.44
CA GLU A 28 4.96 5.85 14.41
C GLU A 28 5.08 7.01 15.40
N THR A 29 4.79 8.24 14.96
CA THR A 29 4.83 9.43 15.83
C THR A 29 3.76 9.38 16.94
N LEU A 30 2.60 8.77 16.68
CA LEU A 30 1.53 8.67 17.68
C LEU A 30 1.91 7.69 18.79
N ASP A 31 2.52 6.57 18.42
CA ASP A 31 3.03 5.58 19.38
C ASP A 31 4.15 6.16 20.23
N GLU A 32 5.12 6.87 19.62
CA GLU A 32 6.17 7.58 20.37
C GLU A 32 5.59 8.60 21.36
N ILE A 33 4.51 9.31 20.99
CA ILE A 33 3.85 10.27 21.87
C ILE A 33 3.14 9.53 23.01
N ALA A 34 2.43 8.44 22.73
CA ALA A 34 1.75 7.64 23.74
C ALA A 34 2.73 7.08 24.78
N GLU A 35 3.89 6.57 24.32
CA GLU A 35 4.97 6.12 25.19
C GLU A 35 5.53 7.24 26.06
N ARG A 36 5.69 8.46 25.53
CA ARG A 36 6.08 9.64 26.33
C ARG A 36 5.07 10.00 27.41
N PHE A 37 3.80 9.63 27.26
CA PHE A 37 2.76 9.78 28.29
C PHE A 37 2.68 8.57 29.23
N GLY A 38 3.60 7.61 29.13
CA GLY A 38 3.66 6.42 29.98
C GLY A 38 2.70 5.31 29.58
N VAL A 39 2.19 5.33 28.35
CA VAL A 39 1.33 4.28 27.80
C VAL A 39 2.19 3.32 26.98
N GLU A 40 2.37 2.09 27.46
CA GLU A 40 3.08 1.04 26.73
C GLU A 40 2.08 0.22 25.89
N GLY A 41 2.35 0.13 24.59
CA GLY A 41 1.61 -0.76 23.69
C GLY A 41 1.86 -2.21 24.07
N HIS A 42 0.79 -2.97 24.31
CA HIS A 42 0.87 -4.41 24.55
C HIS A 42 0.17 -5.16 23.42
N GLU A 43 0.88 -6.08 22.77
CA GLU A 43 0.28 -6.99 21.79
C GLU A 43 -0.73 -7.92 22.49
N ILE A 44 -2.01 -7.65 22.27
CA ILE A 44 -3.11 -8.44 22.86
C ILE A 44 -3.32 -9.76 22.09
N TRP A 45 -2.77 -9.85 20.89
CA TRP A 45 -2.83 -11.03 20.04
C TRP A 45 -1.62 -11.06 19.11
N ASN A 46 -1.19 -12.25 18.71
CA ASN A 46 -0.08 -12.41 17.78
C ASN A 46 -0.64 -12.50 16.35
N PRO A 47 -0.42 -11.48 15.49
CA PRO A 47 -0.98 -11.47 14.16
C PRO A 47 -0.36 -12.58 13.29
N ILE A 48 -1.20 -13.20 12.44
CA ILE A 48 -0.74 -14.23 11.49
C ILE A 48 0.27 -13.63 10.50
N PHE A 49 0.16 -12.33 10.24
CA PHE A 49 1.05 -11.59 9.37
C PHE A 49 1.81 -10.55 10.19
N PRO A 50 3.12 -10.38 9.98
CA PRO A 50 3.89 -9.33 10.63
C PRO A 50 3.36 -7.95 10.24
N ASP A 51 3.49 -6.99 11.16
CA ASP A 51 2.96 -5.64 11.02
C ASP A 51 3.65 -4.88 9.90
N TYR A 52 2.99 -4.79 8.74
CA TYR A 52 3.36 -4.00 7.54
C TYR A 52 4.84 -3.97 7.14
N SER A 53 5.62 -4.89 7.69
CA SER A 53 7.07 -4.89 7.69
C SER A 53 7.52 -6.06 6.84
N VAL A 54 8.55 -5.78 6.04
CA VAL A 54 9.18 -6.83 5.25
C VAL A 54 10.07 -7.62 6.21
N PRO A 55 9.85 -8.94 6.39
CA PRO A 55 10.68 -9.73 7.29
C PRO A 55 12.16 -9.58 6.93
N GLY A 56 12.99 -9.16 7.90
CA GLY A 56 14.42 -8.88 7.68
C GLY A 56 14.75 -7.49 7.11
N HIS A 57 13.75 -6.64 6.88
CA HIS A 57 13.87 -5.27 6.39
C HIS A 57 12.85 -4.33 7.07
N GLU A 58 12.63 -4.53 8.37
CA GLU A 58 11.55 -3.89 9.15
C GLU A 58 11.69 -2.35 9.18
N GLU A 59 12.91 -1.82 9.26
CA GLU A 59 13.19 -0.37 9.23
C GLU A 59 13.49 0.18 7.82
N SER A 60 13.47 -0.67 6.78
CA SER A 60 13.89 -0.25 5.45
C SER A 60 12.76 0.41 4.67
N ALA A 61 12.70 1.74 4.71
CA ALA A 61 11.79 2.54 3.88
C ALA A 61 11.87 2.17 2.38
N GLY A 62 13.05 1.77 1.89
CA GLY A 62 13.25 1.31 0.52
C GLY A 62 12.52 -0.01 0.21
N ALA A 63 12.57 -0.99 1.13
CA ALA A 63 11.87 -2.26 0.96
C ALA A 63 10.35 -2.06 0.97
N THR A 64 9.84 -1.25 1.89
CA THR A 64 8.42 -0.90 2.00
C THR A 64 7.93 -0.14 0.76
N LEU A 65 8.75 0.77 0.20
CA LEU A 65 8.45 1.45 -1.05
C LEU A 65 8.33 0.48 -2.23
N ILE A 66 9.30 -0.41 -2.39
CA ILE A 66 9.29 -1.40 -3.49
C ILE A 66 8.06 -2.29 -3.37
N LEU A 67 7.75 -2.78 -2.17
CA LEU A 67 6.59 -3.62 -1.92
C LEU A 67 5.28 -2.88 -2.21
N SER A 68 5.17 -1.62 -1.79
CA SER A 68 4.02 -0.75 -2.04
C SER A 68 3.80 -0.51 -3.54
N LEU A 69 4.87 -0.20 -4.28
CA LEU A 69 4.82 -0.01 -5.73
C LEU A 69 4.46 -1.31 -6.47
N ALA A 70 5.08 -2.43 -6.10
CA ALA A 70 4.78 -3.73 -6.69
C ALA A 70 3.31 -4.13 -6.46
N SER A 71 2.81 -3.96 -5.24
CA SER A 71 1.42 -4.22 -4.88
C SER A 71 0.45 -3.32 -5.65
N THR A 72 0.78 -2.03 -5.78
CA THR A 72 -0.01 -1.06 -6.56
C THR A 72 -0.12 -1.48 -8.02
N ILE A 73 0.99 -1.87 -8.65
CA ILE A 73 1.00 -2.36 -10.04
C ILE A 73 0.19 -3.64 -10.17
N LEU A 74 0.31 -4.58 -9.23
CA LEU A 74 -0.42 -5.84 -9.24
C LEU A 74 -1.93 -5.63 -9.17
N VAL A 75 -2.39 -4.80 -8.23
CA VAL A 75 -3.81 -4.45 -8.07
C VAL A 75 -4.32 -3.74 -9.32
N PHE A 76 -3.56 -2.77 -9.85
CA PHE A 76 -3.93 -2.04 -11.06
C PHE A 76 -4.08 -2.98 -12.27
N CYS A 77 -3.10 -3.88 -12.49
CA CYS A 77 -3.14 -4.88 -13.56
C CYS A 77 -4.37 -5.80 -13.40
N THR A 78 -4.64 -6.25 -12.19
CA THR A 78 -5.76 -7.14 -11.89
C THR A 78 -7.09 -6.45 -12.19
N ALA A 79 -7.29 -5.23 -11.69
CA ALA A 79 -8.49 -4.44 -11.96
C ALA A 79 -8.67 -4.17 -13.46
N TYR A 80 -7.58 -3.83 -14.17
CA TYR A 80 -7.61 -3.62 -15.61
C TYR A 80 -8.00 -4.89 -16.39
N LEU A 81 -7.44 -6.05 -16.03
CA LEU A 81 -7.77 -7.33 -16.66
C LEU A 81 -9.23 -7.71 -16.42
N VAL A 82 -9.73 -7.56 -15.18
CA VAL A 82 -11.13 -7.80 -14.84
C VAL A 82 -12.05 -6.88 -15.65
N GLY A 83 -11.76 -5.58 -15.68
CA GLY A 83 -12.53 -4.62 -16.48
C GLY A 83 -12.54 -4.97 -17.97
N LYS A 84 -11.39 -5.37 -18.52
CA LYS A 84 -11.27 -5.80 -19.92
C LYS A 84 -12.11 -7.04 -20.21
N LEU A 85 -12.05 -8.07 -19.34
CA LEU A 85 -12.82 -9.31 -19.50
C LEU A 85 -14.33 -9.06 -19.44
N LEU A 86 -14.78 -8.17 -18.54
CA LEU A 86 -16.19 -7.80 -18.41
C LEU A 86 -16.73 -7.05 -19.64
N ILE A 87 -15.93 -6.14 -20.21
CA ILE A 87 -16.32 -5.38 -21.42
C ILE A 87 -16.39 -6.30 -22.65
N VAL A 88 -15.44 -7.23 -22.80
CA VAL A 88 -15.45 -8.22 -23.90
C VAL A 88 -16.71 -9.08 -23.89
N LYS A 89 -17.25 -9.40 -22.71
CA LYS A 89 -18.50 -10.16 -22.57
C LYS A 89 -19.73 -9.35 -23.00
N ARG A 90 -19.70 -8.02 -22.86
CA ARG A 90 -20.84 -7.14 -23.19
C ARG A 90 -20.98 -6.90 -24.69
N GLY A 91 -19.88 -6.87 -25.45
CA GLY A 91 -19.90 -6.70 -26.91
C GLY A 91 -20.25 -7.96 -27.72
N LYS A 92 -20.45 -9.10 -27.06
CA LYS A 92 -20.87 -10.38 -27.66
C LYS A 92 -22.37 -10.71 -27.46
N ARG A 93 -23.14 -9.79 -26.87
CA ARG A 93 -24.61 -9.80 -26.84
C ARG A 93 -25.12 -8.73 -27.78
#